data_AF-A0A197JET6-F1
#
_entry.id   AF-A0A197JET6-F1
#
_cell.length_a   1.000
_cell.length_b   1.000
_cell.length_c   1.000
_cell.angle_alpha   90.00
_cell.angle_beta   90.00
_cell.angle_gamma   90.00
#
_symmetry.space_group_name_H-M   'P 1'
#
loop_
_entity.id
_entity.type
_entity.pdbx_description
1 polymer ?
#
loop_
_entity_poly.entity_id
_entity_poly.type
_entity_poly.pdbx_seq_one_letter_code
_entity_poly.pdbx_strand_id
1 'polypeptide(L)' 'TKKGVEGTMFVFRRSTLPSYGFFIMNRLGIDNMMADLTADMALQLTSDYIIYRDEHDIHGIWVYEPADRDRIGEKLME' A
#
# COMPACT_ATOMS: atom_id res chain seq x y z
N THR A 1 3.91 1.19 -14.97
CA THR A 1 4.43 -0.14 -15.42
C THR A 1 4.57 -1.04 -14.21
N LYS A 2 4.56 -2.38 -14.36
CA LYS A 2 4.74 -3.30 -13.21
C LYS A 2 6.09 -3.00 -12.56
N LYS A 3 6.08 -2.66 -11.27
CA LYS A 3 7.31 -2.52 -10.48
C LYS A 3 7.88 -3.91 -10.17
N GLY A 4 9.21 -4.02 -10.05
CA GLY A 4 9.90 -5.24 -9.64
C GLY A 4 9.73 -5.60 -8.16
N VAL A 5 8.56 -5.29 -7.59
CA VAL A 5 8.23 -5.47 -6.17
C VAL A 5 7.03 -6.39 -6.07
N GLU A 6 7.22 -7.54 -5.44
CA GLU A 6 6.15 -8.52 -5.22
C GLU A 6 6.44 -9.27 -3.91
N GLY A 7 5.46 -9.38 -3.01
CA GLY A 7 5.76 -9.88 -1.68
C GLY A 7 4.62 -9.76 -0.68
N THR A 8 4.93 -10.06 0.58
CA THR A 8 3.98 -9.92 1.67
C THR A 8 3.87 -8.43 2.03
N MET A 9 2.64 -7.94 2.06
CA MET A 9 2.34 -6.59 2.53
C MET A 9 1.96 -6.62 4.02
N PHE A 10 2.52 -5.69 4.76
CA PHE A 10 2.25 -5.49 6.17
C PHE A 10 1.79 -4.05 6.38
N VAL A 11 0.63 -3.89 7.01
CA VAL A 11 0.15 -2.58 7.49
C VAL A 11 0.59 -2.43 8.93
N PHE A 12 1.16 -1.28 9.29
CA PHE A 12 1.73 -1.06 10.61
C PHE A 12 1.25 0.25 11.24
N ARG A 13 1.45 0.33 12.57
CA ARG A 13 1.35 1.56 13.36
C ARG A 13 2.66 1.79 14.11
N ARG A 14 3.18 3.02 14.11
CA ARG A 14 4.38 3.45 14.84
C ARG A 14 4.10 4.63 15.78
N SER A 15 5.03 4.91 16.69
CA SER A 15 4.91 5.96 17.71
C SER A 15 5.24 7.38 17.22
N THR A 16 5.71 7.53 15.98
CA THR A 16 6.05 8.82 15.35
C THR A 16 5.09 9.13 14.20
N LEU A 17 4.96 10.39 13.82
CA LEU A 17 4.18 10.78 12.63
C LEU A 17 4.99 10.58 11.34
N PRO A 18 4.34 10.22 10.21
CA PRO A 18 3.01 9.62 10.09
C PRO A 18 2.93 8.29 10.83
N SER A 19 1.89 8.08 11.65
CA SER A 19 1.82 6.92 12.54
C SER A 19 1.37 5.63 11.86
N TYR A 20 0.80 5.72 10.67
CA TYR A 20 0.36 4.56 9.89
C TYR A 20 1.15 4.48 8.61
N GLY A 21 1.32 3.26 8.11
CA GLY A 21 2.02 2.99 6.87
C GLY A 21 1.87 1.54 6.48
N PHE A 22 2.42 1.19 5.32
CA PHE A 22 2.60 -0.19 4.95
C PHE A 22 4.02 -0.42 4.42
N PHE A 23 4.46 -1.68 4.49
CA PHE A 23 5.66 -2.13 3.79
C PHE A 23 5.37 -3.42 3.04
N ILE A 24 5.93 -3.55 1.84
CA ILE A 24 5.93 -4.76 1.04
C ILE A 24 7.35 -5.31 1.10
N MET A 25 7.50 -6.47 1.74
CA MET A 25 8.76 -7.20 1.77
C MET A 25 8.96 -7.90 0.43
N ASN A 26 9.87 -7.39 -0.39
CA ASN A 26 10.05 -7.85 -1.75
C ASN A 26 10.69 -9.25 -1.77
N ARG A 27 10.08 -10.18 -2.52
CA ARG A 27 10.63 -11.52 -2.74
C ARG A 27 11.54 -11.61 -3.97
N LEU A 28 11.44 -10.62 -4.87
CA LEU A 28 12.15 -10.60 -6.16
C LEU A 28 13.53 -9.93 -6.06
N GLY A 29 13.84 -9.27 -4.95
CA GLY A 29 15.07 -8.54 -4.72
C GLY A 29 15.13 -7.95 -3.33
N ILE A 30 16.17 -7.16 -3.06
CA ILE A 30 16.40 -6.53 -1.75
C ILE A 30 15.66 -5.19 -1.59
N ASP A 31 15.14 -4.64 -2.68
CA ASP A 31 14.46 -3.36 -2.70
C ASP A 31 13.01 -3.54 -2.26
N ASN A 32 12.76 -3.28 -0.97
CA ASN A 32 11.43 -3.24 -0.40
C ASN A 32 10.69 -1.95 -0.79
N MET A 33 9.37 -1.99 -0.69
CA MET A 33 8.52 -0.81 -0.90
C MET A 33 7.84 -0.42 0.41
N MET A 34 7.84 0.86 0.72
CA MET A 34 7.21 1.40 1.91
C MET A 34 6.50 2.69 1.53
N ALA A 35 5.32 2.92 2.11
CA ALA A 35 4.68 4.21 2.04
C ALA A 35 4.05 4.55 3.39
N ASP A 36 4.18 5.81 3.76
CA ASP A 36 3.47 6.39 4.89
C ASP A 36 2.01 6.65 4.48
N LEU A 37 1.09 6.42 5.42
CA LEU A 37 -0.32 6.72 5.25
C LEU A 37 -0.62 8.02 5.97
N THR A 38 -0.96 9.04 5.22
CA THR A 38 -1.33 10.37 5.72
C THR A 38 -2.80 10.64 5.45
N ALA A 39 -3.42 11.50 6.26
CA ALA A 39 -4.85 11.81 6.15
C ALA A 39 -5.22 12.50 4.82
N ASP A 40 -4.26 13.12 4.15
CA ASP A 40 -4.38 13.78 2.86
C ASP A 40 -4.04 12.85 1.67
N MET A 41 -3.64 11.62 1.94
CA MET A 41 -3.29 10.65 0.90
C MET A 41 -4.53 10.31 0.07
N ALA A 42 -4.48 10.58 -1.23
CA ALA A 42 -5.56 10.22 -2.14
C ALA A 42 -5.54 8.70 -2.39
N LEU A 43 -6.54 8.01 -1.84
CA LEU A 43 -6.74 6.56 -1.97
C LEU A 43 -8.01 6.27 -2.78
N GLN A 44 -7.95 5.26 -3.64
CA GLN A 44 -9.09 4.75 -4.38
C GLN A 44 -9.05 3.21 -4.44
N LEU A 45 -10.09 2.57 -3.94
CA LEU A 45 -10.30 1.13 -4.11
C LEU A 45 -11.06 0.87 -5.41
N THR A 46 -10.56 -0.07 -6.21
CA THR A 46 -11.20 -0.54 -7.44
C THR A 46 -11.44 -2.05 -7.37
N SER A 47 -12.09 -2.62 -8.40
CA SER A 47 -12.34 -4.07 -8.50
C SER A 47 -11.09 -4.92 -8.56
N ASP A 48 -9.90 -4.33 -8.78
CA ASP A 48 -8.65 -5.07 -9.00
C ASP A 48 -7.47 -4.49 -8.21
N TYR A 49 -7.50 -3.20 -7.86
CA TYR A 49 -6.36 -2.49 -7.28
C TYR A 49 -6.77 -1.57 -6.13
N ILE A 50 -5.83 -1.41 -5.19
CA ILE A 50 -5.77 -0.24 -4.30
C ILE A 50 -4.88 0.78 -5.00
N ILE A 51 -5.43 1.93 -5.36
CA ILE A 51 -4.71 3.02 -6.02
C ILE A 51 -4.41 4.08 -4.97
N TYR A 52 -3.17 4.55 -4.95
CA TYR A 52 -2.77 5.68 -4.13
C TYR A 52 -1.88 6.65 -4.89
N ARG A 53 -1.87 7.91 -4.46
CA ARG A 53 -0.99 8.94 -5.00
C ARG A 53 -0.08 9.48 -3.90
N ASP A 54 1.22 9.58 -4.19
CA ASP A 54 2.16 10.36 -3.40
C ASP A 54 2.51 11.69 -4.12
N GLU A 55 3.51 12.42 -3.64
CA GLU A 55 3.90 13.73 -4.21
C GLU A 55 4.33 13.67 -5.69
N HIS A 56 4.68 12.49 -6.21
CA HIS A 56 5.32 12.35 -7.51
C HIS A 56 4.53 11.46 -8.47
N ASP A 57 3.95 10.37 -7.97
CA ASP A 57 3.45 9.27 -8.78
C ASP A 57 2.09 8.74 -8.30
N ILE A 58 1.40 8.06 -9.23
CA ILE A 58 0.23 7.24 -8.94
C ILE A 58 0.66 5.78 -8.94
N HIS A 59 0.38 5.07 -7.85
CA HIS A 59 0.73 3.67 -7.66
C HIS A 59 -0.52 2.82 -7.58
N GLY A 60 -0.44 1.60 -8.12
CA GLY A 60 -1.47 0.57 -8.00
C GLY A 60 -0.91 -0.64 -7.28
N ILE A 61 -1.56 -1.04 -6.19
CA ILE A 61 -1.28 -2.28 -5.47
C ILE A 61 -2.31 -3.31 -5.90
N TRP A 62 -1.84 -4.36 -6.55
CA TRP A 62 -2.66 -5.54 -6.83
C TRP A 62 -2.51 -6.52 -5.67
N VAL A 63 -3.64 -7.00 -5.15
CA VAL A 63 -3.68 -7.95 -4.04
C VAL A 63 -4.26 -9.26 -4.58
N TYR A 64 -3.56 -10.36 -4.31
CA TYR A 64 -3.93 -11.68 -4.85
C TYR A 64 -5.33 -12.14 -4.41
N GLU A 65 -5.66 -11.92 -3.13
CA GLU A 65 -6.94 -12.28 -2.54
C GLU A 65 -7.85 -11.03 -2.49
N PRO A 66 -8.97 -11.00 -3.23
CA PRO A 66 -9.89 -9.85 -3.22
C PRO A 66 -10.42 -9.49 -1.83
N ALA A 67 -10.69 -10.48 -0.98
CA ALA A 67 -11.15 -10.22 0.39
C ALA A 67 -10.11 -9.46 1.22
N ASP A 68 -8.82 -9.76 1.02
CA ASP A 68 -7.73 -9.02 1.67
C ASP A 68 -7.61 -7.61 1.10
N ARG A 69 -7.79 -7.44 -0.22
CA ARG A 69 -7.80 -6.11 -0.85
C ARG A 69 -8.84 -5.21 -0.20
N ASP A 70 -10.07 -5.70 -0.06
CA ASP A 70 -11.17 -4.92 0.48
C ASP A 70 -10.94 -4.59 1.96
N ARG A 71 -10.51 -5.58 2.76
CA ARG A 71 -10.12 -5.39 4.17
C ARG A 71 -8.98 -4.39 4.36
N ILE A 72 -7.97 -4.42 3.49
CA ILE A 72 -6.89 -3.45 3.51
C ILE A 72 -7.42 -2.08 3.09
N GLY A 73 -8.14 -1.99 1.98
CA GLY A 73 -8.71 -0.74 1.48
C GLY A 73 -9.54 -0.01 2.54
N GLU A 74 -10.41 -0.72 3.23
CA GLU A 74 -11.19 -0.20 4.36
C GLU A 74 -10.28 0.32 5.48
N LYS A 75 -9.27 -0.45 5.89
CA LYS A 75 -8.30 -0.05 6.94
C LYS A 75 -7.44 1.15 6.55
N LEU A 76 -7.20 1.35 5.26
CA LEU A 76 -6.41 2.48 4.76
C LEU A 76 -7.25 3.75 4.64
N MET A 77 -8.59 3.63 4.59
CA MET A 77 -9.53 4.75 4.47
C MET A 77 -10.18 5.18 5.81
N GLU A 78 -9.91 4.45 6.90
CA GLU A 78 -10.32 4.80 8.28
C GLU A 78 -9.39 5.87 8.89
#